data_AF-A0A966W843-F1
#
_entry.id   AF-A0A966W843-F1
#
_cell.length_a   1.000
_cell.length_b   1.000
_cell.length_c   1.000
_cell.angle_alpha   90.00
_cell.angle_beta   90.00
_cell.angle_gamma   90.00
#
_symmetry.space_group_name_H-M   'P 1'
#
loop_
_entity.id
_entity.type
_entity.pdbx_description
1 polymer ?
#
loop_
_entity_poly.entity_id
_entity_poly.type
_entity_poly.pdbx_seq_one_letter_code
_entity_poly.pdbx_strand_id
1 'polypeptide(L)' 'MSLDLAAGRTQLAFRSSQRLTITLAQSTLEALVERSSSEGRSVSNLAAYLLEWSLETARK' A
#
# COMPACT_ATOMS: atom_id res chain seq x y z
N MET A 1 28.32 19.14 24.91
CA MET A 1 28.75 18.31 23.77
C MET A 1 28.83 16.87 24.26
N SER A 2 27.71 16.16 24.22
CA SER A 2 27.62 14.74 24.53
C SER A 2 26.55 14.19 23.59
N LEU A 3 26.97 13.25 22.76
CA LEU A 3 26.30 12.83 21.54
C LEU A 3 24.99 12.13 21.87
N ASP A 4 23.87 12.68 21.40
CA ASP A 4 22.64 11.94 21.15
C ASP A 4 22.93 10.90 20.06
N LEU A 5 23.43 9.74 20.49
CA LEU A 5 23.36 8.52 19.71
C LEU A 5 21.89 8.17 19.63
N ALA A 6 21.21 8.77 18.64
CA ALA A 6 19.99 8.28 18.06
C ALA A 6 20.29 6.89 17.51
N ALA A 7 20.31 5.92 18.42
CA ALA A 7 20.22 4.52 18.12
C ALA A 7 18.95 4.39 17.29
N GLY A 8 19.15 4.33 15.97
CA GLY A 8 18.11 4.06 15.00
C GLY A 8 17.46 2.78 15.45
N ARG A 9 16.36 2.93 16.20
CA ARG A 9 15.44 1.86 16.46
C ARG A 9 14.85 1.57 15.10
N THR A 10 15.54 0.72 14.32
CA THR A 10 14.91 -0.18 13.38
C THR A 10 14.12 -1.16 14.23
N GLN A 11 13.13 -0.62 14.93
CA GLN A 11 12.01 -1.38 15.43
C GLN A 11 11.50 -2.00 14.14
N LEU A 12 11.72 -3.30 13.98
CA LEU A 12 10.90 -4.16 13.15
C LEU A 12 9.50 -4.05 13.75
N ALA A 13 8.89 -2.88 13.61
CA ALA A 13 7.51 -2.65 13.91
C ALA A 13 6.85 -3.65 12.97
N PHE A 14 6.28 -4.70 13.56
CA PHE A 14 5.23 -5.44 12.91
C PHE A 14 4.20 -4.39 12.52
N ARG A 15 4.32 -3.88 11.29
CA ARG A 15 3.53 -2.74 10.82
C ARG A 15 2.14 -3.31 10.68
N SER A 16 1.33 -3.08 11.70
CA SER A 16 -0.09 -3.37 11.63
C SER A 16 -0.64 -2.72 10.37
N SER A 17 -1.62 -3.39 9.74
CA SER A 17 -2.28 -2.86 8.55
C SER A 17 -2.75 -1.42 8.81
N GLN A 18 -2.26 -0.48 8.00
CA GLN A 18 -2.63 0.92 8.09
C GLN A 18 -3.79 1.21 7.13
N ARG A 19 -4.83 1.90 7.62
CA ARG A 19 -5.95 2.32 6.76
C ARG A 19 -5.54 3.57 6.00
N LEU A 20 -5.67 3.50 4.68
CA LEU A 20 -5.46 4.62 3.77
C LEU A 20 -6.79 4.98 3.11
N THR A 21 -7.07 6.28 2.99
CA THR A 21 -8.18 6.81 2.19
C THR A 21 -7.59 7.70 1.11
N ILE A 22 -7.96 7.45 -0.15
CA ILE A 22 -7.51 8.20 -1.32
C ILE A 22 -8.70 8.59 -2.17
N THR A 23 -8.59 9.74 -2.84
CA THR A 23 -9.53 10.14 -3.89
C THR A 23 -9.04 9.60 -5.22
N LEU A 24 -9.90 8.89 -5.94
CA LEU A 24 -9.63 8.34 -7.27
C LEU A 24 -10.60 8.93 -8.29
N ALA A 25 -10.20 8.94 -9.56
CA ALA A 25 -11.14 9.17 -10.63
C ALA A 25 -12.21 8.06 -10.66
N GLN A 26 -13.45 8.41 -11.00
CA GLN A 26 -14.57 7.47 -11.06
C GLN A 26 -14.27 6.26 -11.96
N SER A 27 -13.70 6.51 -13.14
CA SER A 27 -13.33 5.45 -14.09
C SER A 27 -12.31 4.45 -13.51
N THR A 28 -11.38 4.94 -12.67
CA THR A 28 -10.40 4.08 -11.99
C THR A 28 -11.08 3.20 -10.93
N LEU A 29 -12.04 3.75 -10.19
CA LEU A 29 -12.81 2.99 -9.20
C LEU A 29 -13.63 1.88 -9.88
N GLU A 30 -14.29 2.20 -10.99
CA GLU A 30 -15.09 1.22 -11.75
C GLU A 30 -14.23 0.06 -12.25
N ALA A 31 -13.08 0.37 -12.87
CA ALA A 31 -12.14 -0.66 -13.33
C ALA A 31 -11.61 -1.54 -12.19
N LEU A 32 -11.37 -0.94 -11.01
CA LEU A 32 -10.97 -1.67 -9.80
C LEU A 32 -12.07 -2.63 -9.33
N VAL A 33 -13.33 -2.17 -9.30
CA VAL A 33 -14.47 -2.99 -8.88
C VAL A 33 -14.66 -4.16 -9.84
N GLU A 34 -14.73 -3.89 -11.15
CA GLU A 34 -14.91 -4.92 -12.17
C GLU A 34 -13.83 -6.00 -12.09
N ARG A 35 -12.56 -5.58 -12.04
CA ARG A 35 -11.44 -6.50 -11.93
C ARG A 35 -11.43 -7.26 -10.61
N SER A 36 -11.80 -6.63 -9.50
CA SER A 36 -11.87 -7.33 -8.21
C SER A 36 -12.94 -8.43 -8.22
N SER A 37 -14.08 -8.15 -8.87
CA SER A 37 -15.16 -9.12 -9.04
C SER A 37 -14.75 -10.28 -9.94
N SER A 38 -14.07 -10.01 -11.06
CA SER A 38 -13.62 -11.08 -11.97
C SER A 38 -12.52 -11.97 -11.35
N GLU A 39 -11.65 -11.40 -10.52
CA GLU A 39 -10.61 -12.13 -9.80
C GLU A 39 -11.09 -12.80 -8.49
N GLY A 40 -12.33 -12.55 -8.07
CA GLY A 40 -12.90 -13.12 -6.84
C GLY A 40 -12.22 -12.63 -5.55
N ARG A 41 -11.72 -11.39 -5.52
CA ARG A 41 -11.05 -10.77 -4.36
C ARG A 41 -11.67 -9.43 -4.01
N SER A 42 -11.44 -8.95 -2.79
CA SER A 42 -11.93 -7.65 -2.40
C SER A 42 -11.21 -6.51 -3.13
N VAL A 43 -11.91 -5.40 -3.36
CA VAL A 43 -11.35 -4.17 -3.97
C VAL A 43 -10.11 -3.71 -3.20
N SER A 44 -10.13 -3.74 -1.87
CA SER A 44 -8.99 -3.32 -1.05
C SER A 44 -7.77 -4.23 -1.21
N ASN A 45 -7.99 -5.54 -1.39
CA ASN A 45 -6.90 -6.48 -1.61
C ASN A 45 -6.28 -6.30 -3.00
N LEU A 46 -7.10 -6.12 -4.04
CA LEU A 46 -6.62 -5.80 -5.39
C LEU A 46 -5.87 -4.47 -5.40
N ALA A 47 -6.42 -3.43 -4.77
CA ALA A 47 -5.77 -2.12 -4.69
C ALA A 47 -4.40 -2.20 -3.98
N ALA A 48 -4.32 -2.93 -2.86
CA ALA A 48 -3.05 -3.15 -2.17
C ALA A 48 -2.03 -3.86 -3.07
N TYR A 49 -2.43 -4.95 -3.73
CA TYR A 49 -1.57 -5.68 -4.67
C TYR A 49 -1.03 -4.79 -5.80
N LEU A 50 -1.90 -3.99 -6.43
CA LEU A 50 -1.50 -3.10 -7.52
C LEU A 50 -0.55 -2.00 -7.05
N LEU A 51 -0.79 -1.43 -5.87
CA LEU A 51 0.11 -0.44 -5.27
C LEU A 51 1.48 -1.06 -4.97
N GLU A 52 1.52 -2.21 -4.31
CA GLU A 52 2.75 -2.94 -4.01
C GLU A 52 3.53 -3.29 -5.28
N TRP A 53 2.84 -3.82 -6.29
CA TRP A 53 3.44 -4.16 -7.58
C TRP A 53 4.02 -2.93 -8.29
N SER A 54 3.27 -1.82 -8.36
CA SER A 54 3.74 -0.60 -9.00
C SER A 54 5.00 -0.02 -8.34
N LEU A 55 5.05 -0.08 -7.00
CA LEU A 55 6.19 0.40 -6.23
C LEU A 55 7.40 -0.52 -6.34
N GLU A 56 7.19 -1.83 -6.48
CA GLU A 56 8.28 -2.79 -6.70
C GLU A 56 8.88 -2.64 -8.10
N THR A 57 8.04 -2.47 -9.14
CA THR A 57 8.52 -2.23 -10.50
C THR A 57 9.24 -0.89 -10.63
N ALA A 58 8.75 0.17 -9.99
CA ALA A 58 9.39 1.49 -10.05
C ALA A 58 10.77 1.58 -9.38
N ARG A 59 11.13 0.61 -8.51
CA ARG A 59 12.45 0.53 -7.87
C ARG A 59 13.52 -0.14 -8.72
N LYS A 60 13.14 -0.80 -9.82
CA LYS A 60 14.03 -1.51 -10.73
C LYS A 60 14.37 -0.62 -11.92
#